data_AF-A0A0U2TTV4-F1
#
_entry.id   AF-A0A0U2TTV4-F1
#
_cell.length_a   1.000
_cell.length_b   1.000
_cell.length_c   1.000
_cell.angle_alpha   90.00
_cell.angle_beta   90.00
_cell.angle_gamma   90.00
#
_symmetry.space_group_name_H-M   'P 1'
#
loop_
_entity.id
_entity.type
_entity.pdbx_description
1 polymer ?
#
loop_
_entity_poly.entity_id
_entity_poly.type
_entity_poly.pdbx_seq_one_letter_code
_entity_poly.pdbx_strand_id
1 'polypeptide(L)'
;MNKKIFALIIVILISFCFIGIAMADNATHQDNSTDDHDKPIDKDTSDKNKTPDKNKTDDKSKYILAQGSGNDIKFSDGFRGFRLDYSKPAATSGDEFKHASASSAPNSNMLMQTIIGCYVKGLSGQIGSIMSGAIQSGASGDLVNAAQNSEKINGAVKINNNTAAVFSFEVLESVSGNVSNYFAYTVSFRSISSNTNQTNLTNTTNATNVTNATNITNMTLLFDNETNATLLEELLDYLLFWADMLYGAWEPIIETLLNDFLIFYHALEEMVHLFENFMAELQSMMDAVEKFLNMLASLWKEIDGLLKLLGVLLSFIQQIINLIGAILNFIVGLISAIIALIQQILGLLFALINFILEIINQILLLLQAILDFLKALGNVLVSVIENAVILIAGFVLITVGAFFYNRIRNQKKKIN
;
A
#
# COMPACT_ATOMS: atom_id res chain seq x y z
N MET A 1 -50.22 32.10 -3.99
CA MET A 1 -48.97 32.14 -3.19
C MET A 1 -48.64 33.59 -2.83
N ASN A 2 -48.49 33.90 -1.55
CA ASN A 2 -48.31 35.29 -1.08
C ASN A 2 -46.97 35.83 -1.59
N LYS A 3 -46.94 37.04 -2.20
CA LYS A 3 -45.71 37.65 -2.76
C LYS A 3 -44.54 37.66 -1.77
N LYS A 4 -44.85 37.69 -0.47
CA LYS A 4 -43.88 37.61 0.63
C LYS A 4 -43.18 36.25 0.74
N ILE A 5 -43.85 35.14 0.43
CA ILE A 5 -43.28 33.79 0.48
C ILE A 5 -42.33 33.57 -0.70
N PHE A 6 -42.70 34.06 -1.90
CA PHE A 6 -41.83 33.99 -3.06
C PHE A 6 -40.55 34.82 -2.89
N ALA A 7 -40.66 36.02 -2.30
CA ALA A 7 -39.50 36.84 -1.96
C ALA A 7 -38.57 36.18 -0.92
N LEU A 8 -39.14 35.46 0.06
CA LEU A 8 -38.37 34.73 1.07
C LEU A 8 -37.57 33.58 0.44
N ILE A 9 -38.17 32.84 -0.49
CA ILE A 9 -37.52 31.72 -1.18
C ILE A 9 -36.35 32.21 -2.05
N ILE A 10 -36.50 33.36 -2.74
CA ILE A 10 -35.41 33.96 -3.52
C ILE A 10 -34.25 34.41 -2.63
N VAL A 11 -34.52 35.00 -1.46
CA VAL A 11 -33.48 35.42 -0.51
C VAL A 11 -32.72 34.21 0.06
N ILE A 12 -33.43 33.10 0.34
CA ILE A 12 -32.80 31.85 0.81
C ILE A 12 -31.89 31.26 -0.28
N LEU A 13 -32.35 31.20 -1.54
CA LEU A 13 -31.54 30.71 -2.66
C LEU A 13 -30.29 31.55 -2.91
N ILE A 14 -30.39 32.88 -2.82
CA ILE A 14 -29.23 33.78 -2.97
C ILE A 14 -28.23 33.58 -1.81
N SER A 15 -28.70 33.42 -0.57
CA SER A 15 -27.82 33.14 0.58
C SER A 15 -27.06 31.80 0.45
N PHE A 16 -27.69 30.75 -0.10
CA PHE A 16 -27.01 29.48 -0.34
C PHE A 16 -25.93 29.58 -1.43
N CYS A 17 -26.11 30.42 -2.44
CA CYS A 17 -25.07 30.67 -3.45
C CYS A 17 -23.83 31.38 -2.86
N PHE A 18 -24.00 32.27 -1.88
CA PHE A 18 -22.87 32.94 -1.23
C PHE A 18 -22.07 32.04 -0.28
N ILE A 19 -22.72 31.09 0.39
CA ILE A 19 -22.03 30.13 1.28
C ILE A 19 -21.17 29.15 0.47
N GLY A 20 -21.61 28.74 -0.72
CA GLY A 20 -20.84 27.86 -1.61
C GLY A 20 -19.56 28.49 -2.17
N ILE A 21 -19.54 29.82 -2.36
CA ILE A 21 -18.37 30.55 -2.86
C ILE A 21 -17.33 30.74 -1.74
N ALA A 22 -17.76 30.99 -0.51
CA ALA A 22 -16.86 31.19 0.63
C ALA A 22 -16.09 29.91 1.05
N MET A 23 -16.63 28.71 0.77
CA MET A 23 -15.95 27.45 1.07
C MET A 23 -14.93 27.01 0.01
N ALA A 24 -14.95 27.61 -1.19
CA ALA A 24 -14.00 27.30 -2.25
C ALA A 24 -12.65 28.01 -2.10
N ASP A 25 -12.61 29.19 -1.47
CA ASP A 25 -11.37 29.97 -1.30
C ASP A 25 -10.49 29.49 -0.12
N ASN A 26 -11.03 28.72 0.83
CA ASN A 26 -10.29 28.33 2.04
C ASN A 26 -9.46 27.03 1.89
N ALA A 27 -9.43 26.41 0.71
CA ALA A 27 -8.78 25.11 0.48
C ALA A 27 -7.41 25.18 -0.20
N THR A 28 -6.85 26.38 -0.43
CA THR A 28 -5.62 26.53 -1.23
C THR A 28 -4.47 27.25 -0.53
N HIS A 29 -4.30 27.16 0.79
CA HIS A 29 -3.03 27.57 1.44
C HIS A 29 -2.67 26.60 2.57
N GLN A 30 -1.81 25.63 2.27
CA GLN A 30 -1.01 24.95 3.28
C GLN A 30 0.43 24.84 2.77
N ASP A 31 1.25 25.77 3.27
CA ASP A 31 2.70 25.87 3.07
C ASP A 31 3.43 24.61 3.54
N ASN A 32 4.32 24.11 2.67
CA ASN A 32 5.43 23.25 3.03
C ASN A 32 6.66 24.14 3.27
N SER A 33 7.07 24.30 4.53
CA SER A 33 8.38 24.84 4.87
C SER A 33 8.79 24.41 6.28
N THR A 34 9.68 23.42 6.37
CA THR A 34 10.74 23.38 7.39
C THR A 34 11.93 22.67 6.76
N ASP A 35 12.91 23.39 6.26
CA ASP A 35 14.00 24.13 6.93
C ASP A 35 15.26 23.25 7.03
N ASP A 36 16.26 23.70 6.27
CA ASP A 36 17.61 23.18 6.15
C ASP A 36 18.40 23.44 7.43
N HIS A 37 19.13 22.43 7.91
CA HIS A 37 20.27 22.67 8.78
C HIS A 37 21.52 21.95 8.26
N ASP A 38 22.39 22.79 7.67
CA ASP A 38 23.82 22.60 7.51
C ASP A 38 24.51 22.06 8.78
N LYS A 39 25.38 21.04 8.62
CA LYS A 39 26.80 21.18 8.97
C LYS A 39 27.67 20.03 8.41
N PRO A 40 28.93 20.30 8.04
CA PRO A 40 29.86 19.34 7.43
C PRO A 40 30.77 18.69 8.46
N ILE A 41 31.41 17.56 8.12
CA ILE A 41 32.77 17.15 8.53
C ILE A 41 33.23 15.93 7.68
N ASP A 42 34.43 16.08 7.11
CA ASP A 42 35.25 15.10 6.40
C ASP A 42 35.55 13.81 7.19
N LYS A 43 35.65 12.66 6.49
CA LYS A 43 36.95 11.98 6.25
C LYS A 43 36.80 10.63 5.52
N ASP A 44 37.64 10.48 4.49
CA ASP A 44 38.32 9.28 4.01
C ASP A 44 37.67 7.90 4.24
N THR A 45 37.39 7.19 3.14
CA THR A 45 38.17 5.99 2.79
C THR A 45 37.89 5.54 1.36
N SER A 46 38.96 5.12 0.71
CA SER A 46 38.99 4.45 -0.60
C SER A 46 38.13 3.19 -0.63
N ASP A 47 37.45 2.92 -1.75
CA ASP A 47 37.96 1.91 -2.67
C ASP A 47 37.20 1.84 -4.00
N LYS A 48 37.94 1.37 -4.99
CA LYS A 48 37.61 1.28 -6.41
C LYS A 48 36.35 0.46 -6.66
N ASN A 49 35.37 1.02 -7.38
CA ASN A 49 34.66 0.25 -8.39
C ASN A 49 34.03 1.13 -9.49
N LYS A 50 34.27 0.67 -10.71
CA LYS A 50 34.09 1.30 -12.01
C LYS A 50 32.60 1.56 -12.30
N THR A 51 32.18 2.82 -12.31
CA THR A 51 30.85 3.23 -12.79
C THR A 51 30.91 3.50 -14.30
N PRO A 52 29.94 3.02 -15.12
CA PRO A 52 29.88 3.40 -16.52
C PRO A 52 29.33 4.82 -16.67
N ASP A 53 29.97 5.55 -17.57
CA ASP A 53 29.66 6.90 -18.03
C ASP A 53 28.15 7.05 -18.35
N LYS A 54 27.43 7.80 -17.49
CA LYS A 54 26.03 8.21 -17.70
C LYS A 54 25.96 9.73 -17.79
N ASN A 55 26.48 10.26 -18.89
CA ASN A 55 26.17 11.63 -19.32
C ASN A 55 25.70 11.62 -20.78
N LYS A 56 24.67 10.83 -21.03
CA LYS A 56 23.73 11.07 -22.13
C LYS A 56 22.51 11.71 -21.48
N THR A 57 22.38 13.02 -21.62
CA THR A 57 21.10 13.70 -21.48
C THR A 57 20.21 13.19 -22.61
N ASP A 58 19.60 12.03 -22.39
CA ASP A 58 18.50 11.55 -23.21
C ASP A 58 17.36 12.56 -23.07
N ASP A 59 16.91 13.05 -24.21
CA ASP A 59 15.88 14.07 -24.35
C ASP A 59 14.57 13.55 -23.74
N LYS A 60 14.30 13.96 -22.49
CA LYS A 60 13.08 13.59 -21.74
C LYS A 60 11.79 13.98 -22.45
N SER A 61 11.84 14.82 -23.50
CA SER A 61 10.67 15.13 -24.33
C SER A 61 10.18 13.94 -25.17
N LYS A 62 10.96 12.85 -25.26
CA LYS A 62 10.60 11.67 -26.06
C LYS A 62 9.75 10.64 -25.31
N TYR A 63 9.66 10.73 -23.99
CA TYR A 63 9.00 9.74 -23.15
C TYR A 63 7.68 10.25 -22.59
N ILE A 64 6.76 9.32 -22.41
CA ILE A 64 5.48 9.55 -21.77
C ILE A 64 5.65 9.19 -20.30
N LEU A 65 5.24 10.09 -19.41
CA LEU A 65 5.39 9.90 -17.97
C LEU A 65 4.05 9.46 -17.36
N ALA A 66 4.09 8.45 -16.51
CA ALA A 66 2.96 8.15 -15.63
C ALA A 66 2.73 9.31 -14.64
N GLN A 67 1.48 9.75 -14.49
CA GLN A 67 1.08 10.85 -13.58
C GLN A 67 0.40 10.36 -12.30
N GLY A 68 0.57 9.08 -11.96
CA GLY A 68 -0.05 8.46 -10.79
C GLY A 68 0.43 7.03 -10.59
N SER A 69 -0.22 6.32 -9.67
CA SER A 69 0.09 4.93 -9.37
C SER A 69 -1.16 4.04 -9.39
N GLY A 70 -1.02 2.81 -9.88
CA GLY A 70 -2.07 1.79 -9.80
C GLY A 70 -2.48 1.19 -11.14
N ASN A 71 -3.72 0.69 -11.18
CA ASN A 71 -4.26 -0.05 -12.33
C ASN A 71 -5.00 0.85 -13.35
N ASP A 72 -5.49 2.02 -12.96
CA ASP A 72 -6.04 3.07 -13.83
C ASP A 72 -5.23 4.32 -13.58
N ILE A 73 -4.35 4.67 -14.52
CA ILE A 73 -3.46 5.81 -14.39
C ILE A 73 -3.58 6.72 -15.61
N LYS A 74 -3.32 8.01 -15.38
CA LYS A 74 -3.17 9.02 -16.43
C LYS A 74 -1.71 9.15 -16.82
N PHE A 75 -1.50 9.47 -18.09
CA PHE A 75 -0.19 9.71 -18.68
C PHE A 75 -0.05 11.17 -19.13
N SER A 76 1.18 11.63 -19.26
CA SER A 76 1.51 13.04 -19.57
C SER A 76 0.99 13.52 -20.93
N ASP A 77 0.66 12.61 -21.83
CA ASP A 77 0.09 12.87 -23.15
C ASP A 77 -1.46 12.87 -23.17
N GLY A 78 -2.09 12.70 -22.01
CA GLY A 78 -3.54 12.69 -21.85
C GLY A 78 -4.20 11.31 -21.97
N PHE A 79 -3.44 10.25 -22.23
CA PHE A 79 -3.97 8.89 -22.22
C PHE A 79 -4.31 8.43 -20.80
N ARG A 80 -5.33 7.58 -20.70
CA ARG A 80 -5.59 6.74 -19.52
C ARG A 80 -5.22 5.32 -19.86
N GLY A 81 -4.55 4.60 -18.98
CA GLY A 81 -4.15 3.22 -19.25
C GLY A 81 -4.45 2.24 -18.14
N PHE A 82 -4.62 0.99 -18.56
CA PHE A 82 -4.85 -0.16 -17.70
C PHE A 82 -3.72 -1.18 -17.78
N ARG A 83 -3.31 -1.68 -16.62
CA ARG A 83 -2.19 -2.62 -16.50
C ARG A 83 -2.45 -3.92 -17.28
N LEU A 84 -1.55 -4.32 -18.18
CA LEU A 84 -1.69 -5.54 -18.98
C LEU A 84 -1.13 -6.80 -18.30
N ASP A 85 -0.03 -6.67 -17.56
CA ASP A 85 0.63 -7.78 -16.87
C ASP A 85 0.55 -7.57 -15.36
N TYR A 86 -0.21 -8.42 -14.68
CA TYR A 86 -0.42 -8.33 -13.24
C TYR A 86 0.71 -8.94 -12.40
N SER A 87 1.64 -9.67 -13.03
CA SER A 87 2.83 -10.22 -12.37
C SER A 87 3.93 -9.17 -12.15
N LYS A 88 3.89 -8.08 -12.93
CA LYS A 88 4.80 -6.94 -12.78
C LYS A 88 4.23 -5.85 -11.86
N PRO A 89 5.09 -5.09 -11.16
CA PRO A 89 4.68 -3.91 -10.41
C PRO A 89 3.86 -2.94 -11.28
N ALA A 90 2.90 -2.27 -10.65
CA ALA A 90 2.20 -1.14 -11.27
C ALA A 90 3.17 0.03 -11.42
N ALA A 91 2.94 0.86 -12.43
CA ALA A 91 3.69 2.09 -12.61
C ALA A 91 3.44 3.05 -11.45
N THR A 92 4.42 3.90 -11.21
CA THR A 92 4.45 5.01 -10.26
C THR A 92 4.72 6.31 -11.00
N SER A 93 4.44 7.44 -10.35
CA SER A 93 4.62 8.76 -10.97
C SER A 93 6.07 8.95 -11.42
N GLY A 94 6.26 9.34 -12.67
CA GLY A 94 7.58 9.52 -13.29
C GLY A 94 8.15 8.31 -14.02
N ASP A 95 7.50 7.14 -13.97
CA ASP A 95 7.88 6.01 -14.81
C ASP A 95 7.71 6.35 -16.30
N GLU A 96 8.71 5.95 -17.10
CA GLU A 96 8.83 6.29 -18.52
C GLU A 96 8.26 5.21 -19.44
N PHE A 97 7.46 5.65 -20.42
CA PHE A 97 6.80 4.81 -21.40
C PHE A 97 7.04 5.31 -22.83
N LYS A 98 6.87 4.40 -23.79
CA LYS A 98 6.86 4.68 -25.23
C LYS A 98 5.60 4.13 -25.87
N HIS A 99 5.11 4.77 -26.93
CA HIS A 99 3.99 4.29 -27.71
C HIS A 99 4.34 2.98 -28.43
N ALA A 100 3.38 2.06 -28.45
CA ALA A 100 3.36 0.85 -29.23
C ALA A 100 1.95 0.62 -29.81
N SER A 101 1.86 -0.16 -30.88
CA SER A 101 0.57 -0.44 -31.53
C SER A 101 -0.39 -1.11 -30.54
N ALA A 102 -1.66 -0.69 -30.53
CA ALA A 102 -2.69 -1.33 -29.71
C ALA A 102 -2.81 -2.85 -29.97
N SER A 103 -2.48 -3.29 -31.19
CA SER A 103 -2.49 -4.71 -31.57
C SER A 103 -1.44 -5.56 -30.84
N SER A 104 -0.44 -4.96 -30.19
CA SER A 104 0.56 -5.69 -29.40
C SER A 104 0.01 -6.15 -28.04
N ALA A 105 -1.12 -5.59 -27.59
CA ALA A 105 -1.76 -6.05 -26.36
C ALA A 105 -2.42 -7.43 -26.55
N PRO A 106 -2.28 -8.34 -25.56
CA PRO A 106 -3.08 -9.55 -25.49
C PRO A 106 -4.57 -9.20 -25.53
N ASN A 107 -5.33 -9.87 -26.42
CA ASN A 107 -6.76 -9.65 -26.57
C ASN A 107 -7.16 -8.18 -26.87
N SER A 108 -6.30 -7.42 -27.57
CA SER A 108 -6.51 -6.00 -27.88
C SER A 108 -7.92 -5.65 -28.39
N ASN A 109 -8.46 -6.41 -29.35
CA ASN A 109 -9.81 -6.19 -29.87
C ASN A 109 -10.89 -6.31 -28.78
N MET A 110 -10.75 -7.27 -27.87
CA MET A 110 -11.67 -7.46 -26.75
C MET A 110 -11.57 -6.30 -25.75
N LEU A 111 -10.37 -5.82 -25.45
CA LEU A 111 -10.14 -4.67 -24.58
C LEU A 111 -10.73 -3.38 -25.17
N MET A 112 -10.53 -3.14 -26.48
CA MET A 112 -11.15 -2.01 -27.20
C MET A 112 -12.67 -2.06 -27.10
N GLN A 113 -13.26 -3.21 -27.39
CA GLN A 113 -14.72 -3.39 -27.35
C GLN A 113 -15.27 -3.24 -25.94
N THR A 114 -14.53 -3.68 -24.92
CA THR A 114 -14.95 -3.52 -23.52
C THR A 114 -15.02 -2.04 -23.12
N ILE A 115 -13.99 -1.25 -23.47
CA ILE A 115 -13.97 0.19 -23.19
C ILE A 115 -15.12 0.89 -23.92
N ILE A 116 -15.31 0.60 -25.22
CA ILE A 116 -16.43 1.16 -26.00
C ILE A 116 -17.78 0.79 -25.37
N GLY A 117 -17.96 -0.48 -25.01
CA GLY A 117 -19.18 -0.99 -24.38
C GLY A 117 -19.49 -0.29 -23.06
N CYS A 118 -18.47 0.04 -22.26
CA CYS A 118 -18.64 0.81 -21.03
C CYS A 118 -19.21 2.21 -21.31
N TYR A 119 -18.72 2.92 -22.33
CA TYR A 119 -19.27 4.24 -22.69
C TYR A 119 -20.70 4.13 -23.22
N VAL A 120 -20.98 3.18 -24.11
CA VAL A 120 -22.32 2.94 -24.67
C VAL A 120 -23.35 2.63 -23.58
N LYS A 121 -22.94 1.95 -22.50
CA LYS A 121 -23.81 1.59 -21.36
C LYS A 121 -23.82 2.63 -20.23
N GLY A 122 -23.10 3.74 -20.33
CA GLY A 122 -22.99 4.74 -19.26
C GLY A 122 -22.17 4.27 -18.05
N LEU A 123 -21.30 3.28 -18.21
CA LEU A 123 -20.44 2.69 -17.18
C LEU A 123 -19.00 3.25 -17.21
N SER A 124 -18.80 4.46 -17.73
CA SER A 124 -17.46 5.05 -17.87
C SER A 124 -16.72 5.21 -16.54
N GLY A 125 -17.44 5.43 -15.43
CA GLY A 125 -16.88 5.47 -14.07
C GLY A 125 -16.42 4.11 -13.52
N GLN A 126 -16.78 3.00 -14.18
CA GLN A 126 -16.46 1.64 -13.72
C GLN A 126 -15.39 0.95 -14.59
N ILE A 127 -14.84 1.64 -15.60
CA ILE A 127 -13.91 1.05 -16.58
C ILE A 127 -12.71 0.41 -15.87
N GLY A 128 -12.14 1.03 -14.84
CA GLY A 128 -10.99 0.44 -14.11
C GLY A 128 -11.28 -0.93 -13.49
N SER A 129 -12.44 -1.08 -12.83
CA SER A 129 -12.86 -2.36 -12.25
C SER A 129 -13.13 -3.39 -13.35
N ILE A 130 -13.90 -3.01 -14.37
CA ILE A 130 -14.27 -3.88 -15.49
C ILE A 130 -13.04 -4.35 -16.27
N MET A 131 -12.09 -3.46 -16.53
CA MET A 131 -10.85 -3.77 -17.27
C MET A 131 -9.94 -4.69 -16.47
N SER A 132 -9.86 -4.51 -15.14
CA SER A 132 -9.08 -5.42 -14.29
C SER A 132 -9.60 -6.86 -14.35
N GLY A 133 -10.93 -7.04 -14.36
CA GLY A 133 -11.56 -8.33 -14.59
C GLY A 133 -11.34 -8.83 -16.02
N ALA A 134 -11.53 -7.98 -17.03
CA ALA A 134 -11.39 -8.36 -18.43
C ALA A 134 -9.98 -8.87 -18.80
N ILE A 135 -8.95 -8.32 -18.16
CA ILE A 135 -7.56 -8.74 -18.38
C ILE A 135 -7.25 -10.08 -17.68
N GLN A 136 -7.85 -10.35 -16.51
CA GLN A 136 -7.59 -11.56 -15.74
C GLN A 136 -8.43 -12.76 -16.18
N SER A 137 -9.71 -12.56 -16.48
CA SER A 137 -10.68 -13.63 -16.73
C SER A 137 -11.41 -13.52 -18.08
N GLY A 138 -11.06 -12.52 -18.90
CA GLY A 138 -11.76 -12.23 -20.16
C GLY A 138 -12.91 -11.24 -19.97
N ALA A 139 -13.27 -10.52 -21.03
CA ALA A 139 -14.28 -9.47 -20.96
C ALA A 139 -15.70 -10.01 -20.84
N SER A 140 -16.59 -9.20 -20.25
CA SER A 140 -18.03 -9.48 -20.24
C SER A 140 -18.58 -9.49 -21.67
N GLY A 141 -19.13 -10.63 -22.09
CA GLY A 141 -19.78 -10.79 -23.41
C GLY A 141 -20.84 -9.72 -23.67
N ASP A 142 -21.53 -9.24 -22.64
CA ASP A 142 -22.54 -8.19 -22.76
C ASP A 142 -21.97 -6.83 -23.17
N LEU A 143 -20.79 -6.47 -22.68
CA LEU A 143 -20.12 -5.22 -23.04
C LEU A 143 -19.53 -5.29 -24.45
N VAL A 144 -18.95 -6.45 -24.79
CA VAL A 144 -18.46 -6.75 -26.13
C VAL A 144 -19.60 -6.65 -27.15
N ASN A 145 -20.75 -7.27 -26.86
CA ASN A 145 -21.95 -7.19 -27.69
C ASN A 145 -22.50 -5.76 -27.78
N ALA A 146 -22.51 -5.01 -26.68
CA ALA A 146 -22.94 -3.61 -26.68
C ALA A 146 -22.07 -2.74 -27.61
N ALA A 147 -20.75 -2.96 -27.61
CA ALA A 147 -19.85 -2.27 -28.52
C ALA A 147 -20.05 -2.68 -29.99
N GLN A 148 -20.24 -3.97 -30.27
CA GLN A 148 -20.46 -4.47 -31.63
C GLN A 148 -21.77 -3.97 -32.23
N ASN A 149 -22.82 -3.89 -31.42
CA ASN A 149 -24.16 -3.43 -31.84
C ASN A 149 -24.32 -1.90 -31.82
N SER A 150 -23.27 -1.16 -31.44
CA SER A 150 -23.32 0.30 -31.38
C SER A 150 -23.36 0.93 -32.78
N GLU A 151 -24.16 1.99 -32.93
CA GLU A 151 -24.24 2.74 -34.19
C GLU A 151 -22.93 3.50 -34.43
N LYS A 152 -22.30 3.27 -35.59
CA LYS A 152 -21.06 3.94 -35.99
C LYS A 152 -21.37 5.09 -36.94
N ILE A 153 -20.94 6.30 -36.60
CA ILE A 153 -21.14 7.51 -37.41
C ILE A 153 -19.77 8.09 -37.73
N ASN A 154 -19.31 8.00 -38.99
CA ASN A 154 -18.05 8.58 -39.47
C ASN A 154 -16.85 8.32 -38.54
N GLY A 155 -16.59 7.05 -38.21
CA GLY A 155 -15.49 6.63 -37.34
C GLY A 155 -15.69 6.88 -35.83
N ALA A 156 -16.82 7.46 -35.42
CA ALA A 156 -17.21 7.62 -34.02
C ALA A 156 -18.29 6.60 -33.64
N VAL A 157 -18.37 6.25 -32.36
CA VAL A 157 -19.42 5.41 -31.80
C VAL A 157 -20.47 6.31 -31.15
N LYS A 158 -21.75 6.14 -31.54
CA LYS A 158 -22.86 6.86 -30.91
C LYS A 158 -23.04 6.39 -29.47
N ILE A 159 -22.96 7.33 -28.54
CA ILE A 159 -23.12 7.06 -27.10
C ILE A 159 -24.56 7.36 -26.66
N ASN A 160 -25.16 8.44 -27.19
CA ASN A 160 -26.55 8.79 -26.98
C ASN A 160 -27.10 9.56 -28.20
N ASN A 161 -28.32 10.09 -28.10
CA ASN A 161 -28.98 10.78 -29.23
C ASN A 161 -28.21 12.00 -29.75
N ASN A 162 -27.42 12.65 -28.88
CA ASN A 162 -26.79 13.94 -29.19
C ASN A 162 -25.25 13.88 -29.16
N THR A 163 -24.66 12.75 -28.80
CA THR A 163 -23.22 12.61 -28.54
C THR A 163 -22.65 11.36 -29.19
N ALA A 164 -21.54 11.52 -29.91
CA ALA A 164 -20.70 10.43 -30.38
C ALA A 164 -19.28 10.55 -29.79
N ALA A 165 -18.64 9.40 -29.55
CA ALA A 165 -17.29 9.30 -29.01
C ALA A 165 -16.32 8.75 -30.06
N VAL A 166 -15.14 9.37 -30.16
CA VAL A 166 -14.02 8.87 -30.95
C VAL A 166 -12.97 8.36 -29.98
N PHE A 167 -12.55 7.12 -30.17
CA PHE A 167 -11.57 6.44 -29.34
C PHE A 167 -10.23 6.34 -30.07
N SER A 168 -9.15 6.62 -29.36
CA SER A 168 -7.80 6.22 -29.77
C SER A 168 -7.29 5.19 -28.77
N PHE A 169 -6.63 4.15 -29.26
CA PHE A 169 -6.11 3.06 -28.44
C PHE A 169 -4.65 2.80 -28.79
N GLU A 170 -3.86 2.44 -27.79
CA GLU A 170 -2.46 2.08 -27.95
C GLU A 170 -1.95 1.23 -26.78
N VAL A 171 -0.72 0.75 -26.89
CA VAL A 171 0.01 0.16 -25.77
C VAL A 171 1.13 1.10 -25.35
N LEU A 172 1.23 1.34 -24.05
CA LEU A 172 2.35 2.06 -23.46
C LEU A 172 3.32 1.02 -22.89
N GLU A 173 4.44 0.86 -23.57
CA GLU A 173 5.49 -0.08 -23.17
C GLU A 173 6.43 0.59 -22.17
N SER A 174 6.66 -0.09 -21.04
CA SER A 174 7.63 0.36 -20.04
C SER A 174 9.03 0.41 -20.66
N VAL A 175 9.70 1.55 -20.56
CA VAL A 175 11.08 1.72 -21.04
C VAL A 175 12.06 0.93 -20.15
N SER A 176 11.81 0.90 -18.84
CA SER A 176 12.64 0.16 -17.89
C SER A 176 12.42 -1.35 -17.95
N GLY A 177 11.24 -1.79 -18.40
CA GLY A 177 10.82 -3.20 -18.42
C GLY A 177 10.47 -3.77 -17.04
N ASN A 178 10.74 -3.01 -15.97
CA ASN A 178 10.53 -3.40 -14.57
C ASN A 178 9.09 -3.19 -14.10
N VAL A 179 8.34 -2.31 -14.77
CA VAL A 179 6.92 -2.12 -14.53
C VAL A 179 6.11 -2.69 -15.69
N SER A 180 4.83 -2.93 -15.45
CA SER A 180 3.92 -3.49 -16.44
C SER A 180 3.70 -2.55 -17.63
N ASN A 181 3.36 -3.11 -18.79
CA ASN A 181 2.85 -2.34 -19.92
C ASN A 181 1.39 -1.97 -19.67
N TYR A 182 0.91 -0.91 -20.31
CA TYR A 182 -0.45 -0.43 -20.14
C TYR A 182 -1.20 -0.41 -21.46
N PHE A 183 -2.44 -0.89 -21.46
CA PHE A 183 -3.39 -0.69 -22.56
C PHE A 183 -4.04 0.67 -22.37
N ALA A 184 -3.70 1.61 -23.24
CA ALA A 184 -4.05 3.00 -23.09
C ALA A 184 -5.12 3.43 -24.09
N TYR A 185 -5.96 4.37 -23.65
CA TYR A 185 -6.98 4.98 -24.50
C TYR A 185 -7.18 6.47 -24.21
N THR A 186 -7.63 7.18 -25.23
CA THR A 186 -8.25 8.50 -25.10
C THR A 186 -9.64 8.47 -25.70
N VAL A 187 -10.52 9.32 -25.18
CA VAL A 187 -11.86 9.53 -25.72
C VAL A 187 -12.08 11.01 -25.99
N SER A 188 -12.59 11.33 -27.16
CA SER A 188 -13.06 12.68 -27.49
C SER A 188 -14.54 12.62 -27.88
N PHE A 189 -15.31 13.61 -27.45
CA PHE A 189 -16.74 13.68 -27.70
C PHE A 189 -17.04 14.73 -28.75
N ARG A 190 -18.01 14.45 -29.62
CA ARG A 190 -18.58 15.44 -30.54
C ARG A 190 -20.10 15.38 -30.50
N SER A 191 -20.72 16.55 -30.60
CA SER A 191 -22.17 16.65 -30.77
C SER A 191 -22.57 16.11 -32.14
N ILE A 192 -23.64 15.34 -32.17
CA ILE A 192 -24.28 14.90 -33.42
C ILE A 192 -25.65 15.57 -33.50
N SER A 193 -25.89 16.29 -34.60
CA SER A 193 -27.19 16.86 -34.88
C SER A 193 -28.10 15.72 -35.35
N SER A 194 -29.07 15.33 -34.53
CA SER A 194 -30.15 14.44 -34.94
C SER A 194 -30.94 15.15 -36.03
N ASN A 195 -30.67 14.80 -37.29
CA ASN A 195 -31.48 15.18 -38.44
C ASN A 195 -32.81 14.39 -38.39
N THR A 196 -33.63 14.66 -37.37
CA THR A 196 -35.00 14.19 -37.28
C THR A 196 -35.90 15.37 -37.60
N ASN A 197 -36.34 15.40 -38.86
CA ASN A 197 -37.57 15.98 -39.37
C ASN A 197 -38.14 17.17 -38.59
N GLN A 198 -37.81 18.35 -39.12
CA GLN A 198 -38.60 19.56 -39.00
C GLN A 198 -39.97 19.32 -39.68
N THR A 199 -40.85 18.56 -39.04
CA THR A 199 -42.27 18.48 -39.42
C THR A 199 -42.98 19.71 -38.86
N ASN A 200 -43.13 20.70 -39.75
CA ASN A 200 -44.23 21.65 -39.85
C ASN A 200 -45.29 21.56 -38.74
N LEU A 201 -45.16 22.42 -37.72
CA LEU A 201 -46.31 22.87 -36.93
C LEU A 201 -46.83 24.14 -37.60
N THR A 202 -47.59 23.97 -38.68
CA THR A 202 -48.29 25.06 -39.35
C THR A 202 -49.50 25.41 -38.50
N ASN A 203 -49.50 26.64 -37.98
CA ASN A 203 -50.61 27.26 -37.29
C ASN A 203 -51.92 27.14 -38.09
N THR A 204 -52.92 26.49 -37.50
CA THR A 204 -54.32 26.56 -37.90
C THR A 204 -55.13 27.10 -36.74
N THR A 205 -55.45 28.39 -36.75
CA THR A 205 -56.77 28.83 -36.28
C THR A 205 -57.21 30.05 -37.08
N ASN A 206 -58.39 29.89 -37.66
CA ASN A 206 -59.09 30.82 -38.52
C ASN A 206 -59.35 32.16 -37.82
N ALA A 207 -59.03 33.26 -38.51
CA ALA A 207 -59.66 34.55 -38.27
C ALA A 207 -60.27 35.00 -39.60
N THR A 208 -61.55 34.70 -39.76
CA THR A 208 -62.38 35.10 -40.89
C THR A 208 -62.48 36.61 -40.92
N ASN A 209 -62.01 37.20 -42.02
CA ASN A 209 -62.32 38.56 -42.43
C ASN A 209 -63.84 38.79 -42.41
N VAL A 210 -64.31 39.67 -41.53
CA VAL A 210 -65.57 40.39 -41.74
C VAL A 210 -65.21 41.87 -41.91
N THR A 211 -65.29 42.27 -43.16
CA THR A 211 -65.12 43.63 -43.66
C THR A 211 -66.12 44.56 -42.99
N ASN A 212 -65.61 45.60 -42.33
CA ASN A 212 -66.38 46.75 -41.87
C ASN A 212 -67.17 47.37 -43.03
N ALA A 213 -68.50 47.28 -42.97
CA ALA A 213 -69.41 48.13 -43.72
C ALA A 213 -69.61 49.43 -42.93
N THR A 214 -68.80 50.44 -43.23
CA THR A 214 -69.03 51.81 -42.77
C THR A 214 -70.09 52.43 -43.68
N ASN A 215 -71.36 52.48 -43.22
CA ASN A 215 -72.37 53.37 -43.78
C ASN A 215 -73.60 53.45 -42.87
N ILE A 216 -73.51 54.20 -41.77
CA ILE A 216 -74.67 54.90 -41.17
C ILE A 216 -74.18 56.26 -40.69
N THR A 217 -73.85 57.13 -41.66
CA THR A 217 -73.96 58.58 -41.46
C THR A 217 -75.34 58.95 -41.97
N ASN A 218 -76.18 59.50 -41.09
CA ASN A 218 -77.55 60.00 -41.28
C ASN A 218 -78.65 59.16 -40.61
N MET A 219 -78.77 59.32 -39.29
CA MET A 219 -80.09 59.38 -38.65
C MET A 219 -80.11 60.55 -37.69
N THR A 220 -80.35 61.73 -38.28
CA THR A 220 -80.97 62.85 -37.58
C THR A 220 -82.44 62.50 -37.46
N LEU A 221 -82.93 62.14 -36.28
CA LEU A 221 -84.37 62.03 -36.03
C LEU A 221 -84.79 62.79 -34.79
N LEU A 222 -85.78 63.65 -35.06
CA LEU A 222 -86.52 64.52 -34.18
C LEU A 222 -87.10 63.77 -32.98
N PHE A 223 -86.99 64.41 -31.82
CA PHE A 223 -87.64 64.01 -30.58
C PHE A 223 -89.14 64.26 -30.65
N ASP A 224 -89.96 63.20 -30.71
CA ASP A 224 -91.35 63.21 -30.31
C ASP A 224 -91.63 62.08 -29.30
N ASN A 225 -92.35 62.42 -28.23
CA ASN A 225 -92.20 61.86 -26.88
C ASN A 225 -93.00 60.56 -26.60
N GLU A 226 -93.52 59.88 -27.63
CA GLU A 226 -94.34 58.65 -27.48
C GLU A 226 -93.71 57.39 -28.10
N THR A 227 -92.58 57.51 -28.82
CA THR A 227 -91.81 56.38 -29.40
C THR A 227 -90.53 56.01 -28.61
N ASN A 228 -90.27 56.71 -27.50
CA ASN A 228 -89.09 56.50 -26.65
C ASN A 228 -89.13 55.21 -25.82
N ALA A 229 -90.31 54.71 -25.45
CA ALA A 229 -90.42 53.48 -24.66
C ALA A 229 -90.01 52.25 -25.48
N THR A 230 -90.47 52.17 -26.72
CA THR A 230 -90.16 51.06 -27.64
C THR A 230 -88.70 51.06 -28.07
N LEU A 231 -88.10 52.24 -28.31
CA LEU A 231 -86.66 52.34 -28.61
C LEU A 231 -85.79 52.00 -27.41
N LEU A 232 -86.22 52.34 -26.18
CA LEU A 232 -85.48 51.98 -24.98
C LEU A 232 -85.56 50.47 -24.71
N GLU A 233 -86.71 49.84 -24.95
CA GLU A 233 -86.87 48.38 -24.88
C GLU A 233 -86.03 47.66 -25.94
N GLU A 234 -86.04 48.11 -27.20
CA GLU A 234 -85.19 47.54 -28.25
C GLU A 234 -83.69 47.69 -27.94
N LEU A 235 -83.28 48.84 -27.37
CA LEU A 235 -81.90 49.08 -26.98
C LEU A 235 -81.51 48.22 -25.76
N LEU A 236 -82.44 47.99 -24.83
CA LEU A 236 -82.25 47.11 -23.67
C LEU A 236 -82.11 45.64 -24.13
N ASP A 237 -82.97 45.18 -25.03
CA ASP A 237 -82.90 43.82 -25.61
C ASP A 237 -81.59 43.62 -26.38
N TYR A 238 -81.13 44.63 -27.11
CA TYR A 238 -79.83 44.59 -27.78
C TYR A 238 -78.66 44.51 -26.79
N LEU A 239 -78.75 45.24 -25.67
CA LEU A 239 -77.74 45.21 -24.60
C LEU A 239 -77.72 43.86 -23.86
N LEU A 240 -78.89 43.29 -23.59
CA LEU A 240 -79.03 41.93 -23.04
C LEU A 240 -78.48 40.87 -24.01
N PHE A 241 -78.76 41.01 -25.31
CA PHE A 241 -78.22 40.10 -26.33
C PHE A 241 -76.69 40.10 -26.37
N TRP A 242 -76.05 41.28 -26.32
CA TRP A 242 -74.59 41.36 -26.24
C TRP A 242 -74.04 40.86 -24.90
N ALA A 243 -74.76 41.08 -23.79
CA ALA A 243 -74.37 40.56 -22.49
C ALA A 243 -74.42 39.02 -22.44
N ASP A 244 -75.48 38.40 -22.98
CA ASP A 244 -75.60 36.94 -23.10
C ASP A 244 -74.58 36.37 -24.10
N MET A 245 -74.35 37.04 -25.23
CA MET A 245 -73.34 36.61 -26.20
C MET A 245 -71.93 36.67 -25.59
N LEU A 246 -71.62 37.74 -24.85
CA LEU A 246 -70.35 37.84 -24.14
C LEU A 246 -70.26 36.79 -23.04
N TYR A 247 -71.27 36.66 -22.18
CA TYR A 247 -71.26 35.67 -21.11
C TYR A 247 -71.09 34.23 -21.65
N GLY A 248 -71.85 33.86 -22.69
CA GLY A 248 -71.75 32.56 -23.35
C GLY A 248 -70.43 32.32 -24.09
N ALA A 249 -69.73 33.38 -24.53
CA ALA A 249 -68.39 33.26 -25.11
C ALA A 249 -67.28 33.16 -24.05
N TRP A 250 -67.45 33.80 -22.89
CA TRP A 250 -66.45 33.84 -21.82
C TRP A 250 -66.53 32.66 -20.85
N GLU A 251 -67.73 32.13 -20.59
CA GLU A 251 -67.96 31.00 -19.67
C GLU A 251 -67.10 29.76 -20.01
N PRO A 252 -67.07 29.25 -21.26
CA PRO A 252 -66.25 28.08 -21.62
C PRO A 252 -64.74 28.34 -21.45
N ILE A 253 -64.31 29.58 -21.69
CA ILE A 253 -62.90 29.98 -21.55
C ILE A 253 -62.50 29.98 -20.08
N ILE A 254 -63.36 30.53 -19.21
CA ILE A 254 -63.11 30.56 -17.76
C ILE A 254 -63.12 29.14 -17.19
N GLU A 255 -64.06 28.29 -17.59
CA GLU A 255 -64.10 26.89 -17.15
C GLU A 255 -62.85 26.11 -17.58
N THR A 256 -62.41 26.30 -18.83
CA THR A 256 -61.18 25.67 -19.34
C THR A 256 -59.96 26.12 -18.54
N LEU A 257 -59.81 27.42 -18.28
CA LEU A 257 -58.70 27.95 -17.50
C LEU A 257 -58.71 27.45 -16.04
N LEU A 258 -59.89 27.35 -15.41
CA LEU A 258 -60.03 26.80 -14.07
C LEU A 258 -59.66 25.31 -14.03
N ASN A 259 -60.10 24.54 -15.02
CA ASN A 259 -59.78 23.13 -15.14
C ASN A 259 -58.26 22.92 -15.35
N ASP A 260 -57.64 23.68 -16.24
CA ASP A 260 -56.19 23.64 -16.46
C ASP A 260 -55.41 24.02 -15.21
N PHE A 261 -55.88 25.03 -14.46
CA PHE A 261 -55.27 25.42 -13.19
C PHE A 261 -55.40 24.33 -12.13
N LEU A 262 -56.54 23.64 -12.04
CA LEU A 262 -56.73 22.51 -11.13
C LEU A 262 -55.81 21.33 -11.47
N ILE A 263 -55.67 21.00 -12.76
CA ILE A 263 -54.74 19.96 -13.23
C ILE A 263 -53.31 20.34 -12.84
N PHE A 264 -52.92 21.59 -13.08
CA PHE A 264 -51.59 22.10 -12.71
C PHE A 264 -51.37 22.04 -11.18
N TYR A 265 -52.36 22.41 -10.38
CA TYR A 265 -52.29 22.32 -8.92
C TYR A 265 -52.08 20.87 -8.46
N HIS A 266 -52.83 19.92 -9.03
CA HIS A 266 -52.67 18.51 -8.69
C HIS A 266 -51.29 17.96 -9.10
N ALA A 267 -50.78 18.35 -10.26
CA ALA A 267 -49.43 17.99 -10.68
C ALA A 267 -48.34 18.56 -9.75
N LEU A 268 -48.54 19.76 -9.19
CA LEU A 268 -47.64 20.31 -8.16
C LEU A 268 -47.70 19.51 -6.86
N GLU A 269 -48.89 19.10 -6.43
CA GLU A 269 -49.08 18.28 -5.23
C GLU A 269 -48.37 16.92 -5.37
N GLU A 270 -48.52 16.25 -6.51
CA GLU A 270 -47.80 15.01 -6.81
C GLU A 270 -46.27 15.21 -6.82
N MET A 271 -45.78 16.32 -7.40
CA MET A 271 -44.36 16.63 -7.41
C MET A 271 -43.82 16.83 -5.98
N VAL A 272 -44.58 17.49 -5.12
CA VAL A 272 -44.22 17.68 -3.70
C VAL A 272 -44.14 16.32 -3.00
N HIS A 273 -45.12 15.44 -3.17
CA HIS A 273 -45.08 14.10 -2.58
C HIS A 273 -43.91 13.24 -3.09
N LEU A 274 -43.58 13.34 -4.38
CA LEU A 274 -42.39 12.66 -4.92
C LEU A 274 -41.11 13.18 -4.27
N PHE A 275 -41.02 14.50 -4.06
CA PHE A 275 -39.88 15.11 -3.38
C PHE A 275 -39.79 14.69 -1.91
N GLU A 276 -40.91 14.63 -1.19
CA GLU A 276 -40.97 14.13 0.19
C GLU A 276 -40.47 12.69 0.30
N ASN A 277 -40.91 11.81 -0.61
CA ASN A 277 -40.47 10.42 -0.66
C ASN A 277 -38.96 10.30 -0.97
N PHE A 278 -38.47 11.09 -1.92
CA PHE A 278 -37.04 11.14 -2.24
C PHE A 278 -36.20 11.59 -1.04
N MET A 279 -36.66 12.62 -0.31
CA MET A 279 -35.97 13.09 0.90
C MET A 279 -35.98 12.04 2.02
N ALA A 280 -37.07 11.29 2.18
CA ALA A 280 -37.15 10.20 3.14
C ALA A 280 -36.17 9.06 2.80
N GLU A 281 -36.03 8.72 1.52
CA GLU A 281 -35.07 7.72 1.06
C GLU A 281 -33.62 8.18 1.27
N LEU A 282 -33.31 9.45 0.97
CA LEU A 282 -32.00 10.04 1.27
C LEU A 282 -31.67 9.99 2.76
N GLN A 283 -32.65 10.30 3.63
CA GLN A 283 -32.45 10.21 5.08
C GLN A 283 -32.14 8.76 5.50
N SER A 284 -32.89 7.79 4.96
CA SER A 284 -32.64 6.37 5.25
C SER A 284 -31.24 5.92 4.80
N MET A 285 -30.79 6.39 3.64
CA MET A 285 -29.43 6.13 3.15
C MET A 285 -28.37 6.75 4.09
N MET A 286 -28.59 7.98 4.55
CA MET A 286 -27.68 8.64 5.50
C MET A 286 -27.59 7.88 6.83
N ASP A 287 -28.71 7.41 7.37
CA ASP A 287 -28.73 6.59 8.58
C ASP A 287 -27.98 5.26 8.38
N ALA A 288 -28.07 4.66 7.18
CA ALA A 288 -27.34 3.45 6.84
C ALA A 288 -25.82 3.70 6.76
N VAL A 289 -25.42 4.82 6.16
CA VAL A 289 -24.01 5.25 6.10
C VAL A 289 -23.46 5.47 7.51
N GLU A 290 -24.21 6.14 8.39
CA GLU A 290 -23.81 6.35 9.77
C GLU A 290 -23.58 5.02 10.51
N LYS A 291 -24.49 4.07 10.38
CA LYS A 291 -24.34 2.73 10.96
C LYS A 291 -23.11 2.00 10.41
N PHE A 292 -22.85 2.10 9.11
CA PHE A 292 -21.66 1.51 8.49
C PHE A 292 -20.36 2.13 9.03
N LEU A 293 -20.32 3.45 9.18
CA LEU A 293 -19.16 4.15 9.77
C LEU A 293 -18.94 3.74 11.23
N ASN A 294 -20.00 3.59 12.02
CA ASN A 294 -19.92 3.12 13.40
C ASN A 294 -19.41 1.67 13.49
N MET A 295 -19.79 0.81 12.54
CA MET A 295 -19.26 -0.54 12.42
C MET A 295 -17.77 -0.53 12.10
N LEU A 296 -17.32 0.28 11.13
CA LEU A 296 -15.90 0.43 10.79
C LEU A 296 -15.08 0.96 11.98
N ALA A 297 -15.59 1.95 12.72
CA ALA A 297 -14.93 2.48 13.91
C ALA A 297 -14.78 1.41 15.01
N SER A 298 -15.75 0.50 15.14
CA SER A 298 -15.69 -0.62 16.08
C SER A 298 -14.65 -1.66 15.66
N LEU A 299 -14.63 -2.04 14.38
CA LEU A 299 -13.61 -2.93 13.82
C LEU A 299 -12.19 -2.37 14.01
N TRP A 300 -12.02 -1.06 13.83
CA TRP A 300 -10.73 -0.40 14.06
C TRP A 300 -10.27 -0.53 15.51
N LYS A 301 -11.18 -0.38 16.49
CA LYS A 301 -10.87 -0.60 17.91
C LYS A 301 -10.47 -2.04 18.21
N GLU A 302 -11.11 -3.02 17.59
CA GLU A 302 -10.74 -4.43 17.73
C GLU A 302 -9.35 -4.71 17.16
N ILE A 303 -9.03 -4.16 15.98
CA ILE A 303 -7.70 -4.26 15.37
C ILE A 303 -6.64 -3.65 16.27
N ASP A 304 -6.87 -2.46 16.82
CA ASP A 304 -5.95 -1.82 17.79
C ASP A 304 -5.73 -2.71 19.02
N GLY A 305 -6.79 -3.35 19.53
CA GLY A 305 -6.71 -4.33 20.62
C GLY A 305 -5.84 -5.54 20.28
N LEU A 306 -6.00 -6.11 19.08
CA LEU A 306 -5.18 -7.23 18.60
C LEU A 306 -3.71 -6.83 18.44
N LEU A 307 -3.43 -5.64 17.92
CA LEU A 307 -2.06 -5.14 17.77
C LEU A 307 -1.38 -4.92 19.13
N LYS A 308 -2.10 -4.43 20.13
CA LYS A 308 -1.60 -4.33 21.51
C LYS A 308 -1.27 -5.70 22.10
N LEU A 309 -2.14 -6.68 21.91
CA LEU A 309 -1.91 -8.05 22.37
C LEU A 309 -0.68 -8.69 21.68
N LEU A 310 -0.53 -8.46 20.38
CA LEU A 310 0.65 -8.88 19.63
C LEU A 310 1.93 -8.24 20.18
N GLY A 311 1.89 -6.94 20.51
CA GLY A 311 3.00 -6.25 21.16
C GLY A 311 3.40 -6.86 22.51
N VAL A 312 2.42 -7.23 23.34
CA VAL A 312 2.65 -7.93 24.61
C VAL A 312 3.29 -9.30 24.38
N LEU A 313 2.79 -10.06 23.40
CA LEU A 313 3.34 -11.38 23.05
C LEU A 313 4.80 -11.29 22.60
N LEU A 314 5.14 -10.31 21.75
CA LEU A 314 6.51 -10.08 21.30
C LEU A 314 7.45 -9.73 22.46
N SER A 315 6.99 -8.90 23.41
CA SER A 315 7.75 -8.60 24.62
C SER A 315 8.01 -9.84 25.47
N PHE A 316 7.01 -10.72 25.61
CA PHE A 316 7.16 -11.98 26.33
C PHE A 316 8.16 -12.93 25.66
N ILE A 317 8.11 -13.05 24.33
CA ILE A 317 9.08 -13.84 23.55
C ILE A 317 10.50 -13.30 23.76
N GLN A 318 10.69 -11.98 23.74
CA GLN A 318 12.00 -11.38 23.99
C GLN A 318 12.53 -11.70 25.39
N GLN A 319 11.66 -11.71 26.41
CA GLN A 319 12.05 -12.10 27.76
C GLN A 319 12.50 -13.57 27.83
N ILE A 320 11.82 -14.48 27.12
CA ILE A 320 12.24 -15.89 27.02
C ILE A 320 13.62 -16.01 26.37
N ILE A 321 13.86 -15.30 25.26
CA ILE A 321 15.16 -15.30 24.58
C ILE A 321 16.26 -14.83 25.53
N ASN A 322 16.02 -13.76 26.27
CA ASN A 322 16.99 -13.24 27.25
C ASN A 322 17.27 -14.26 28.37
N LEU A 323 16.24 -14.96 28.86
CA LEU A 323 16.39 -16.01 29.87
C LEU A 323 17.23 -17.19 29.33
N ILE A 324 16.97 -17.63 28.11
CA ILE A 324 17.76 -18.69 27.45
C ILE A 324 19.23 -18.26 27.34
N GLY A 325 19.49 -17.02 26.92
CA GLY A 325 20.85 -16.47 26.86
C GLY A 325 21.55 -16.48 28.22
N ALA A 326 20.85 -16.10 29.29
CA ALA A 326 21.40 -16.13 30.65
C ALA A 326 21.73 -17.56 31.10
N ILE A 327 20.85 -18.54 30.82
CA ILE A 327 21.08 -19.95 31.14
C ILE A 327 22.31 -20.49 30.39
N LEU A 328 22.44 -20.19 29.10
CA LEU A 328 23.60 -20.63 28.31
C LEU A 328 24.91 -20.04 28.86
N ASN A 329 24.92 -18.75 29.21
CA ASN A 329 26.08 -18.13 29.83
C ASN A 329 26.45 -18.77 31.17
N PHE A 330 25.44 -19.11 31.98
CA PHE A 330 25.65 -19.83 33.24
C PHE A 330 26.28 -21.21 33.01
N ILE A 331 25.78 -21.99 32.04
CA ILE A 331 26.34 -23.30 31.68
C ILE A 331 27.80 -23.18 31.22
N VAL A 332 28.10 -22.20 30.36
CA VAL A 332 29.49 -21.94 29.91
C VAL A 332 30.40 -21.60 31.10
N GLY A 333 29.89 -20.80 32.04
CA GLY A 333 30.59 -20.49 33.29
C GLY A 333 30.86 -21.73 34.14
N LEU A 334 29.88 -22.61 34.32
CA LEU A 334 30.04 -23.88 35.03
C LEU A 334 31.08 -24.79 34.37
N ILE A 335 31.03 -24.95 33.05
CA ILE A 335 32.01 -25.76 32.30
C ILE A 335 33.42 -25.20 32.51
N SER A 336 33.58 -23.88 32.42
CA SER A 336 34.87 -23.21 32.62
C SER A 336 35.42 -23.44 34.04
N ALA A 337 34.56 -23.35 35.06
CA ALA A 337 34.93 -23.63 36.44
C ALA A 337 35.35 -25.08 36.66
N ILE A 338 34.63 -26.04 36.05
CA ILE A 338 34.98 -27.47 36.11
C ILE A 338 36.34 -27.73 35.45
N ILE A 339 36.59 -27.14 34.27
CA ILE A 339 37.89 -27.27 33.57
C ILE A 339 39.03 -26.75 34.46
N ALA A 340 38.84 -25.57 35.08
CA ALA A 340 39.82 -25.01 35.98
C ALA A 340 40.10 -25.91 37.19
N LEU A 341 39.07 -26.51 37.78
CA LEU A 341 39.20 -27.47 38.88
C LEU A 341 39.99 -28.71 38.45
N ILE A 342 39.68 -29.28 37.27
CA ILE A 342 40.40 -30.44 36.73
C ILE A 342 41.88 -30.11 36.53
N GLN A 343 42.20 -28.94 35.98
CA GLN A 343 43.59 -28.50 35.80
C GLN A 343 44.33 -28.37 37.13
N GLN A 344 43.69 -27.83 38.17
CA GLN A 344 44.28 -27.75 39.51
C GLN A 344 44.59 -29.14 40.09
N ILE A 345 43.63 -30.08 39.98
CA ILE A 345 43.81 -31.46 40.44
C ILE A 345 44.97 -32.14 39.71
N LEU A 346 45.04 -31.99 38.38
CA LEU A 346 46.13 -32.55 37.58
C LEU A 346 47.49 -31.93 37.95
N GLY A 347 47.53 -30.63 38.21
CA GLY A 347 48.73 -29.94 38.68
C GLY A 347 49.23 -30.48 40.03
N LEU A 348 48.33 -30.68 40.99
CA LEU A 348 48.65 -31.30 42.28
C LEU A 348 49.16 -32.74 42.12
N LEU A 349 48.51 -33.53 41.25
CA LEU A 349 48.92 -34.90 40.98
C LEU A 349 50.35 -34.94 40.38
N PHE A 350 50.64 -34.09 39.41
CA PHE A 350 51.97 -34.02 38.79
C PHE A 350 53.04 -33.59 39.78
N ALA A 351 52.74 -32.59 40.64
CA ALA A 351 53.63 -32.17 41.70
C ALA A 351 53.94 -33.31 42.70
N LEU A 352 52.91 -34.08 43.09
CA LEU A 352 53.07 -35.23 43.97
C LEU A 352 53.94 -36.34 43.33
N ILE A 353 53.70 -36.65 42.05
CA ILE A 353 54.51 -37.63 41.31
C ILE A 353 55.98 -37.20 41.29
N ASN A 354 56.26 -35.94 40.95
CA ASN A 354 57.64 -35.43 40.93
C ASN A 354 58.29 -35.47 42.31
N PHE A 355 57.54 -35.14 43.37
CA PHE A 355 58.02 -35.24 44.74
C PHE A 355 58.39 -36.68 45.14
N ILE A 356 57.55 -37.66 44.79
CA ILE A 356 57.84 -39.07 45.03
C ILE A 356 59.07 -39.53 44.25
N LEU A 357 59.22 -39.13 42.99
CA LEU A 357 60.39 -39.46 42.17
C LEU A 357 61.68 -38.89 42.76
N GLU A 358 61.64 -37.66 43.28
CA GLU A 358 62.78 -37.04 43.96
C GLU A 358 63.18 -37.81 45.22
N ILE A 359 62.20 -38.21 46.06
CA ILE A 359 62.47 -39.07 47.23
C ILE A 359 63.11 -40.39 46.81
N ILE A 360 62.58 -41.06 45.78
CA ILE A 360 63.13 -42.32 45.27
C ILE A 360 64.58 -42.13 44.83
N ASN A 361 64.88 -41.06 44.11
CA ASN A 361 66.23 -40.75 43.66
C ASN A 361 67.19 -40.53 44.85
N GLN A 362 66.75 -39.81 45.88
CA GLN A 362 67.53 -39.62 47.11
C GLN A 362 67.78 -40.94 47.85
N ILE A 363 66.79 -41.83 47.93
CA ILE A 363 66.94 -43.16 48.52
C ILE A 363 67.95 -44.00 47.71
N LEU A 364 67.90 -43.95 46.38
CA LEU A 364 68.85 -44.67 45.52
C LEU A 364 70.29 -44.17 45.71
N LEU A 365 70.49 -42.85 45.80
CA LEU A 365 71.80 -42.26 46.10
C LEU A 365 72.31 -42.68 47.48
N LEU A 366 71.46 -42.71 48.50
CA LEU A 366 71.81 -43.19 49.83
C LEU A 366 72.20 -44.68 49.82
N LEU A 367 71.42 -45.51 49.13
CA LEU A 367 71.70 -46.94 49.01
C LEU A 367 73.05 -47.18 48.30
N GLN A 368 73.34 -46.42 47.26
CA GLN A 368 74.62 -46.46 46.56
C GLN A 368 75.77 -46.07 47.50
N ALA A 369 75.61 -45.00 48.29
CA ALA A 369 76.61 -44.59 49.27
C ALA A 369 76.86 -45.66 50.35
N ILE A 370 75.80 -46.32 50.84
CA ILE A 370 75.92 -47.45 51.78
C ILE A 370 76.68 -48.62 51.14
N LEU A 371 76.35 -48.97 49.89
CA LEU A 371 77.03 -50.04 49.17
C LEU A 371 78.52 -49.75 48.98
N ASP A 372 78.86 -48.51 48.63
CA ASP A 372 80.26 -48.09 48.46
C ASP A 372 81.01 -48.05 49.80
N PHE A 373 80.36 -47.64 50.88
CA PHE A 373 80.91 -47.75 52.23
C PHE A 373 81.17 -49.21 52.63
N LEU A 374 80.23 -50.13 52.38
CA LEU A 374 80.40 -51.55 52.66
C LEU A 374 81.53 -52.18 51.85
N LYS A 375 81.67 -51.82 50.57
CA LYS A 375 82.82 -52.23 49.74
C LYS A 375 84.14 -51.73 50.32
N ALA A 376 84.20 -50.46 50.73
CA ALA A 376 85.39 -49.89 51.35
C ALA A 376 85.74 -50.60 52.66
N LEU A 377 84.75 -50.87 53.51
CA LEU A 377 84.93 -51.64 54.75
C LEU A 377 85.42 -53.07 54.47
N GLY A 378 84.84 -53.73 53.46
CA GLY A 378 85.27 -55.05 53.00
C GLY A 378 86.73 -55.05 52.57
N ASN A 379 87.17 -54.05 51.78
CA ASN A 379 88.57 -53.91 51.37
C ASN A 379 89.52 -53.70 52.55
N VAL A 380 89.11 -52.89 53.55
CA VAL A 380 89.89 -52.70 54.79
C VAL A 380 90.02 -54.02 55.56
N LEU A 381 88.93 -54.77 55.71
CA LEU A 381 88.95 -56.06 56.40
C LEU A 381 89.88 -57.06 55.70
N VAL A 382 89.81 -57.15 54.36
CA VAL A 382 90.73 -57.96 53.55
C VAL A 382 92.18 -57.55 53.80
N SER A 383 92.49 -56.25 53.75
CA SER A 383 93.84 -55.75 54.00
C SER A 383 94.33 -56.07 55.42
N VAL A 384 93.48 -55.96 56.44
CA VAL A 384 93.83 -56.33 57.82
C VAL A 384 94.12 -57.83 57.92
N ILE A 385 93.31 -58.68 57.29
CA ILE A 385 93.53 -60.13 57.27
C ILE A 385 94.84 -60.46 56.55
N GLU A 386 95.10 -59.88 55.37
CA GLU A 386 96.36 -60.07 54.64
C GLU A 386 97.57 -59.68 55.49
N ASN A 387 97.53 -58.51 56.14
CA ASN A 387 98.59 -58.05 57.03
C ASN A 387 98.76 -58.96 58.26
N ALA A 388 97.67 -59.43 58.86
CA ALA A 388 97.71 -60.36 59.99
C ALA A 388 98.32 -61.71 59.59
N VAL A 389 97.96 -62.23 58.40
CA VAL A 389 98.54 -63.46 57.84
C VAL A 389 100.05 -63.29 57.63
N ILE A 390 100.49 -62.15 57.06
CA ILE A 390 101.92 -61.85 56.89
C ILE A 390 102.65 -61.79 58.24
N LEU A 391 102.07 -61.13 59.25
CA LEU A 391 102.65 -61.05 60.60
C LEU A 391 102.76 -62.42 61.26
N ILE A 392 101.70 -63.24 61.21
CA ILE A 392 101.70 -64.61 61.76
C ILE A 392 102.74 -65.46 61.04
N ALA A 393 102.77 -65.44 59.70
CA ALA A 393 103.76 -66.16 58.92
C ALA A 393 105.18 -65.72 59.25
N GLY A 394 105.42 -64.42 59.39
CA GLY A 394 106.70 -63.85 59.82
C GLY A 394 107.11 -64.32 61.22
N PHE A 395 106.19 -64.30 62.18
CA PHE A 395 106.43 -64.79 63.54
C PHE A 395 106.76 -66.29 63.58
N VAL A 396 106.02 -67.11 62.83
CA VAL A 396 106.28 -68.55 62.69
C VAL A 396 107.65 -68.79 62.08
N LEU A 397 108.01 -68.08 61.01
CA LEU A 397 109.32 -68.20 60.34
C LEU A 397 110.47 -67.85 61.30
N ILE A 398 110.36 -66.76 62.06
CA ILE A 398 111.36 -66.34 63.05
C ILE A 398 111.48 -67.39 64.16
N THR A 399 110.36 -67.89 64.69
CA THR A 399 110.34 -68.85 65.80
C THR A 399 110.93 -70.21 65.38
N VAL A 400 110.52 -70.73 64.21
CA VAL A 400 111.06 -71.97 63.64
C VAL A 400 112.53 -71.80 63.28
N GLY A 401 112.90 -70.68 62.66
CA GLY A 401 114.29 -70.34 62.34
C GLY A 401 115.18 -70.28 63.59
N ALA A 402 114.72 -69.64 64.66
CA ALA A 402 115.42 -69.59 65.95
C ALA A 402 115.56 -70.98 66.60
N PHE A 403 114.53 -71.82 66.50
CA PHE A 403 114.58 -73.21 66.98
C PHE A 403 115.65 -74.03 66.25
N PHE A 404 115.66 -73.99 64.91
CA PHE A 404 116.67 -74.69 64.11
C PHE A 404 118.08 -74.13 64.36
N TYR A 405 118.22 -72.80 64.44
CA TYR A 405 119.49 -72.15 64.75
C TYR A 405 120.04 -72.61 66.12
N ASN A 406 119.20 -72.60 67.17
CA ASN A 406 119.59 -73.09 68.49
C ASN A 406 119.95 -74.58 68.47
N ARG A 407 119.20 -75.42 67.72
CA ARG A 407 119.49 -76.85 67.58
C ARG A 407 120.86 -77.08 66.92
N ILE A 408 121.16 -76.40 65.81
CA ILE A 408 122.45 -76.51 65.11
C ILE A 408 123.60 -76.05 66.02
N ARG A 409 123.42 -74.92 66.72
CA ARG A 409 124.40 -74.41 67.69
C ARG A 409 124.67 -75.41 68.82
N ASN A 410 123.63 -76.05 69.35
CA ASN A 410 123.76 -77.06 70.40
C ASN A 410 124.43 -78.35 69.91
N GLN A 411 124.22 -78.75 68.65
CA GLN A 411 124.95 -79.87 68.06
C GLN A 411 126.44 -79.55 67.89
N LYS A 412 126.79 -78.34 67.45
CA LYS A 412 128.21 -77.90 67.38
C LYS A 412 128.90 -77.92 68.75
N LYS A 413 128.19 -77.55 69.82
CA LYS A 413 128.72 -77.61 71.20
C LYS A 413 128.99 -79.03 71.72
N LYS A 414 128.49 -80.08 71.07
CA LYS A 414 128.76 -81.48 71.45
C LYS A 414 129.95 -82.09 70.69
N ILE A 415 130.50 -81.39 69.69
CA ILE A 415 131.59 -81.87 68.83
C ILE A 415 132.95 -81.29 69.26
N ASN A 416 132.94 -80.24 70.09
CA ASN A 416 134.10 -79.78 70.87
C ASN A 416 133.95 -80.24 72.32
#